data_AF-A0A6I3ZFL6-F1
#
_entry.id   AF-A0A6I3ZFL6-F1
#
_cell.length_a   1.000
_cell.length_b   1.000
_cell.length_c   1.000
_cell.angle_alpha   90.00
_cell.angle_beta   90.00
_cell.angle_gamma   90.00
#
_symmetry.space_group_name_H-M   'P 1'
#
loop_
_entity.id
_entity.type
_entity.pdbx_description
1 polymer ?
#
loop_
_entity_poly.entity_id
_entity_poly.type
_entity_poly.pdbx_seq_one_letter_code
_entity_poly.pdbx_strand_id
1 'polypeptide(L)'
;MSYRENLTSRRSKSRQAAVLAAALLLAGCSGDKQPAQPTTSTSSTPAPNTSAAPSTPDAGAPPSSRQLDGGTCLQLTSAVVNLMSGASPDDAKTAGDTINGFHPPADVQAAVAHFVKTNGLHTSDPDRSQFSRTLNNWVEQQCPVQQPEKKPK
;
A
#
# COMPACT_ATOMS: atom_id res chain seq x y z
N MET A 1 -41.33 -21.66 -22.11
CA MET A 1 -41.96 -21.96 -20.80
C MET A 1 -41.23 -23.13 -20.17
N SER A 2 -40.61 -22.92 -19.00
CA SER A 2 -40.63 -23.80 -17.81
C SER A 2 -39.42 -23.53 -16.93
N TYR A 3 -39.68 -22.73 -15.90
CA TYR A 3 -38.87 -22.53 -14.71
C TYR A 3 -38.85 -23.81 -13.86
N ARG A 4 -37.71 -24.14 -13.26
CA ARG A 4 -37.68 -24.82 -11.96
C ARG A 4 -36.55 -24.31 -11.09
N GLU A 5 -36.97 -23.46 -10.15
CA GLU A 5 -36.31 -23.16 -8.89
C GLU A 5 -36.11 -24.45 -8.08
N ASN A 6 -34.97 -24.58 -7.40
CA ASN A 6 -34.85 -25.46 -6.25
C ASN A 6 -34.22 -24.68 -5.09
N LEU A 7 -35.08 -23.99 -4.36
CA LEU A 7 -34.85 -23.58 -2.99
C LEU A 7 -34.97 -24.81 -2.09
N THR A 8 -33.85 -25.32 -1.59
CA THR A 8 -33.84 -26.18 -0.39
C THR A 8 -32.93 -25.59 0.66
N SER A 9 -33.53 -24.71 1.46
CA SER A 9 -33.08 -24.33 2.79
C SER A 9 -33.25 -25.50 3.74
N ARG A 10 -32.16 -26.00 4.35
CA ARG A 10 -32.20 -26.58 5.70
C ARG A 10 -30.91 -26.27 6.46
N ARG A 11 -31.09 -25.49 7.53
CA ARG A 11 -30.17 -25.30 8.64
C ARG A 11 -29.81 -26.64 9.29
N SER A 12 -28.53 -26.82 9.61
CA SER A 12 -28.10 -27.60 10.79
C SER A 12 -27.02 -26.81 11.53
N LYS A 13 -27.37 -26.37 12.75
CA LYS A 13 -26.47 -25.79 13.73
C LYS A 13 -25.50 -26.86 14.23
N SER A 14 -24.21 -26.57 14.33
CA SER A 14 -23.31 -27.18 15.31
C SER A 14 -22.16 -26.23 15.58
N ARG A 15 -22.11 -25.75 16.82
CA ARG A 15 -20.98 -25.00 17.39
C ARG A 15 -19.85 -25.98 17.63
N GLN A 16 -18.67 -25.78 17.05
CA GLN A 16 -17.38 -26.14 17.68
C GLN A 16 -16.31 -25.16 17.22
N ALA A 17 -15.83 -24.37 18.19
CA ALA A 17 -14.55 -23.69 18.11
C ALA A 17 -13.46 -24.76 18.24
N ALA A 18 -12.42 -24.71 17.41
CA ALA A 18 -11.18 -25.42 17.65
C ALA A 18 -10.02 -24.52 17.19
N VAL A 19 -9.07 -24.41 18.09
CA VAL A 19 -8.06 -23.36 18.24
C VAL A 19 -6.90 -23.59 17.27
N LEU A 20 -6.44 -22.50 16.65
CA LEU A 20 -5.20 -22.43 15.86
C LEU A 20 -3.99 -22.70 16.77
N ALA A 21 -3.23 -23.76 16.48
CA ALA A 21 -1.90 -23.97 17.03
C ALA A 21 -0.85 -23.72 15.93
N ALA A 22 -0.24 -22.54 15.93
CA ALA A 22 0.95 -22.25 15.14
C ALA A 22 2.07 -21.86 16.12
N ALA A 23 2.97 -22.81 16.40
CA ALA A 23 4.21 -22.54 17.11
C ALA A 23 5.31 -22.29 16.07
N LEU A 24 5.70 -21.03 15.89
CA LEU A 24 6.95 -20.65 15.22
C LEU A 24 7.89 -20.09 16.27
N LEU A 25 8.96 -20.83 16.54
CA LEU A 25 10.10 -20.42 17.34
C LEU A 25 10.99 -19.44 16.54
N LEU A 26 11.71 -18.61 17.29
CA LEU A 26 12.95 -17.88 16.97
C LEU A 26 12.82 -16.35 16.94
N ALA A 27 13.07 -15.74 18.11
CA ALA A 27 13.88 -14.53 18.20
C ALA A 27 14.55 -14.50 19.58
N GLY A 28 15.80 -14.98 19.64
CA GLY A 28 16.73 -14.65 20.71
C GLY A 28 17.59 -13.48 20.26
N CYS A 29 17.51 -12.35 20.97
CA CYS A 29 18.63 -11.44 21.22
C CYS A 29 18.21 -10.43 22.31
N SER A 30 18.15 -10.88 23.57
CA SER A 30 18.10 -9.98 24.73
C SER A 30 19.53 -9.74 25.21
N GLY A 31 20.01 -8.51 25.00
CA GLY A 31 21.15 -7.97 25.72
C GLY A 31 20.68 -7.40 27.04
N ASP A 32 21.03 -8.08 28.12
CA ASP A 32 20.71 -7.77 29.51
C ASP A 32 21.75 -6.79 30.10
N LYS A 33 21.33 -5.65 30.69
CA LYS A 33 22.01 -5.06 31.85
C LYS A 33 21.15 -4.02 32.61
N GLN A 34 20.73 -4.44 33.80
CA GLN A 34 20.07 -3.70 34.91
C GLN A 34 21.13 -3.07 35.88
N PRO A 35 20.83 -2.33 36.99
CA PRO A 35 19.89 -1.22 37.32
C PRO A 35 20.62 0.04 37.90
N ALA A 36 19.88 1.13 38.24
CA ALA A 36 19.97 1.84 39.54
C ALA A 36 18.86 2.92 39.74
N GLN A 37 18.52 3.15 41.01
CA GLN A 37 17.41 3.90 41.64
C GLN A 37 17.44 5.46 41.55
N PRO A 38 16.40 6.18 42.06
CA PRO A 38 16.08 7.58 41.80
C PRO A 38 16.64 8.58 42.85
N THR A 39 16.18 9.85 42.75
CA THR A 39 16.52 11.12 43.45
C THR A 39 17.53 11.94 42.63
N THR A 40 17.36 13.24 42.32
CA THR A 40 16.86 14.39 43.07
C THR A 40 16.57 15.56 42.09
N SER A 41 15.78 16.53 42.54
CA SER A 41 15.46 17.84 41.94
C SER A 41 16.65 18.61 41.34
N THR A 42 16.40 19.44 40.31
CA THR A 42 16.48 20.93 40.33
C THR A 42 16.67 21.48 38.92
N SER A 43 15.90 22.53 38.63
CA SER A 43 15.83 23.38 37.45
C SER A 43 17.18 23.85 36.89
N SER A 44 17.29 23.98 35.56
CA SER A 44 18.07 25.04 34.89
C SER A 44 17.70 25.14 33.40
N THR A 45 17.35 26.36 33.01
CA THR A 45 17.18 26.97 31.68
C THR A 45 17.99 26.36 30.52
N PRO A 46 17.40 26.24 29.31
CA PRO A 46 18.18 26.22 28.08
C PRO A 46 18.48 27.65 27.62
N ALA A 47 19.77 27.98 27.52
CA ALA A 47 20.29 29.10 26.73
C ALA A 47 20.23 28.75 25.22
N PRO A 48 20.19 29.74 24.32
CA PRO A 48 19.94 29.51 22.90
C PRO A 48 21.22 29.11 22.17
N ASN A 49 21.22 27.94 21.53
CA ASN A 49 22.29 27.55 20.62
C ASN A 49 21.89 27.86 19.17
N THR A 50 22.49 28.94 18.68
CA THR A 50 23.14 29.14 17.38
C THR A 50 22.70 28.26 16.21
N SER A 51 22.22 28.96 15.18
CA SER A 51 22.00 28.56 13.80
C SER A 51 22.87 27.40 13.29
N ALA A 52 22.22 26.29 12.96
CA ALA A 52 22.66 25.41 11.90
C ALA A 52 21.66 25.59 10.74
N ALA A 53 22.16 26.07 9.60
CA ALA A 53 21.39 26.26 8.39
C ALA A 53 20.75 24.93 7.94
N PRO A 54 19.48 24.91 7.50
CA PRO A 54 18.97 23.75 6.81
C PRO A 54 19.71 23.63 5.48
N SER A 55 20.36 22.48 5.26
CA SER A 55 20.87 22.09 3.96
C SER A 55 19.73 22.15 2.95
N THR A 56 19.78 23.15 2.07
CA THR A 56 19.01 23.22 0.83
C THR A 56 19.09 21.88 0.10
N PRO A 57 17.97 21.25 -0.27
CA PRO A 57 17.99 20.27 -1.34
C PRO A 57 18.46 21.01 -2.60
N ASP A 58 19.49 20.45 -3.21
CA ASP A 58 20.01 20.82 -4.52
C ASP A 58 18.82 21.02 -5.49
N ALA A 59 18.74 22.22 -6.06
CA ALA A 59 17.82 22.56 -7.13
C ALA A 59 18.29 21.89 -8.43
N GLY A 60 18.24 20.56 -8.46
CA GLY A 60 18.67 19.73 -9.57
C GLY A 60 17.53 19.41 -10.52
N ALA A 61 17.25 20.34 -11.45
CA ALA A 61 16.40 20.17 -12.64
C ALA A 61 14.91 19.76 -12.40
N PRO A 62 13.97 20.15 -13.28
CA PRO A 62 12.63 19.56 -13.24
C PRO A 62 12.78 18.03 -13.38
N PRO A 63 12.00 17.21 -12.64
CA PRO A 63 12.00 15.77 -12.85
C PRO A 63 11.43 15.49 -14.24
N SER A 64 12.30 15.44 -15.24
CA SER A 64 12.01 14.83 -16.53
C SER A 64 11.71 13.37 -16.26
N SER A 65 10.42 13.00 -16.20
CA SER A 65 9.88 11.65 -16.33
C SER A 65 10.90 10.55 -15.96
N ARG A 66 11.38 10.58 -14.71
CA ARG A 66 12.36 9.60 -14.25
C ARG A 66 11.56 8.36 -13.91
N GLN A 67 11.56 7.43 -14.85
CA GLN A 67 11.11 6.07 -14.65
C GLN A 67 11.53 5.59 -13.24
N LEU A 68 10.58 5.02 -12.50
CA LEU A 68 10.80 4.64 -11.11
C LEU A 68 11.85 3.52 -11.05
N ASP A 69 12.64 3.47 -9.98
CA ASP A 69 13.55 2.35 -9.75
C ASP A 69 12.75 1.06 -9.48
N GLY A 70 13.40 -0.10 -9.63
CA GLY A 70 12.72 -1.39 -9.52
C GLY A 70 12.00 -1.63 -8.18
N GLY A 71 12.55 -1.14 -7.05
CA GLY A 71 11.92 -1.28 -5.74
C GLY A 71 10.69 -0.38 -5.60
N THR A 72 10.80 0.85 -6.07
CA THR A 72 9.69 1.80 -6.10
C THR A 72 8.59 1.36 -7.06
N CYS A 73 8.95 0.71 -8.17
CA CYS A 73 7.99 0.09 -9.09
C CYS A 73 7.21 -1.06 -8.47
N LEU A 74 7.86 -1.89 -7.65
CA LEU A 74 7.17 -2.95 -6.92
C LEU A 74 6.20 -2.36 -5.89
N GLN A 75 6.58 -1.30 -5.19
CA GLN A 75 5.66 -0.61 -4.28
C GLN A 75 4.43 -0.07 -5.02
N LEU A 76 4.65 0.63 -6.14
CA LEU A 76 3.55 1.19 -6.92
C LEU A 76 2.62 0.10 -7.46
N THR A 77 3.19 -0.94 -8.07
CA THR A 77 2.42 -2.06 -8.64
C THR A 77 1.64 -2.80 -7.55
N SER A 78 2.26 -3.05 -6.39
CA SER A 78 1.62 -3.67 -5.23
C SER A 78 0.45 -2.82 -4.70
N ALA A 79 0.63 -1.51 -4.58
CA ALA A 79 -0.44 -0.60 -4.17
C ALA A 79 -1.62 -0.65 -5.15
N VAL A 80 -1.37 -0.63 -6.46
CA VAL A 80 -2.44 -0.74 -7.48
C VAL A 80 -3.17 -2.08 -7.39
N VAL A 81 -2.45 -3.19 -7.18
CA VAL A 81 -3.06 -4.51 -6.98
C VAL A 81 -3.91 -4.54 -5.71
N ASN A 82 -3.43 -4.00 -4.59
CA ASN A 82 -4.18 -3.96 -3.33
C ASN A 82 -5.43 -3.09 -3.43
N LEU A 83 -5.31 -1.92 -4.08
CA LEU A 83 -6.44 -1.04 -4.37
C LEU A 83 -7.51 -1.78 -5.17
N MET A 84 -7.13 -2.46 -6.25
CA MET A 84 -8.07 -3.18 -7.12
C MET A 84 -8.65 -4.43 -6.46
N SER A 85 -7.90 -5.08 -5.57
CA SER A 85 -8.36 -6.29 -4.88
C SER A 85 -9.45 -6.00 -3.85
N GLY A 86 -9.44 -4.82 -3.22
CA GLY A 86 -10.49 -4.43 -2.28
C GLY A 86 -10.57 -5.33 -1.04
N ALA A 87 -9.44 -5.87 -0.58
CA ALA A 87 -9.40 -6.83 0.52
C ALA A 87 -10.10 -6.30 1.80
N SER A 88 -9.92 -5.01 2.08
CA SER A 88 -10.68 -4.27 3.07
C SER A 88 -10.69 -2.77 2.75
N PRO A 89 -11.66 -1.99 3.29
CA PRO A 89 -11.71 -0.54 3.06
C PRO A 89 -10.45 0.19 3.53
N ASP A 90 -9.83 -0.26 4.62
CA ASP A 90 -8.60 0.33 5.16
C ASP A 90 -7.39 0.03 4.25
N ASP A 91 -7.32 -1.18 3.68
CA ASP A 91 -6.29 -1.54 2.71
C ASP A 91 -6.46 -0.74 1.41
N ALA A 92 -7.70 -0.59 0.93
CA ALA A 92 -8.00 0.21 -0.26
C ALA A 92 -7.59 1.67 -0.04
N LYS A 93 -7.93 2.24 1.13
CA LYS A 93 -7.51 3.59 1.50
C LYS A 93 -5.99 3.73 1.54
N THR A 94 -5.30 2.81 2.22
CA THR A 94 -3.83 2.82 2.34
C THR A 94 -3.14 2.69 0.98
N ALA A 95 -3.66 1.82 0.13
CA ALA A 95 -3.20 1.67 -1.25
C ALA A 95 -3.43 2.95 -2.06
N GLY A 96 -4.60 3.58 -1.93
CA GLY A 96 -4.89 4.86 -2.56
C GLY A 96 -3.97 5.99 -2.10
N ASP A 97 -3.73 6.09 -0.79
CA ASP A 97 -2.81 7.08 -0.20
C ASP A 97 -1.36 6.86 -0.71
N THR A 98 -0.93 5.59 -0.83
CA THR A 98 0.37 5.22 -1.41
C THR A 98 0.47 5.65 -2.88
N ILE A 99 -0.54 5.35 -3.70
CA ILE A 99 -0.57 5.73 -5.12
C ILE A 99 -0.55 7.26 -5.29
N ASN A 100 -1.33 7.98 -4.48
CA ASN A 100 -1.37 9.44 -4.52
C ASN A 100 -0.03 10.09 -4.13
N GLY A 101 0.79 9.42 -3.32
CA GLY A 101 2.15 9.84 -2.99
C GLY A 101 3.10 9.90 -4.21
N PHE A 102 2.77 9.21 -5.31
CA PHE A 102 3.50 9.28 -6.58
C PHE A 102 3.06 10.46 -7.46
N HIS A 103 2.16 11.31 -6.97
CA HIS A 103 1.59 12.45 -7.71
C HIS A 103 1.07 12.07 -9.11
N PRO A 104 0.17 11.07 -9.23
CA PRO A 104 -0.39 10.67 -10.51
C PRO A 104 -1.20 11.80 -11.16
N PRO A 105 -1.41 11.74 -12.49
CA PRO A 105 -2.30 12.67 -13.19
C PRO A 105 -3.75 12.56 -12.70
N ALA A 106 -4.57 13.58 -12.99
CA ALA A 106 -5.91 13.73 -12.42
C ALA A 106 -6.87 12.57 -12.76
N ASP A 107 -6.74 11.97 -13.94
CA ASP A 107 -7.53 10.81 -14.37
C ASP A 107 -7.22 9.56 -13.54
N VAL A 108 -5.94 9.36 -13.21
CA VAL A 108 -5.50 8.28 -12.32
C VAL A 108 -5.94 8.56 -10.88
N GLN A 109 -5.84 9.81 -10.39
CA GLN A 109 -6.37 10.17 -9.07
C GLN A 109 -7.88 9.92 -8.96
N ALA A 110 -8.63 10.20 -10.02
CA ALA A 110 -10.07 9.90 -10.07
C ALA A 110 -10.33 8.38 -10.01
N ALA A 111 -9.55 7.58 -10.74
CA ALA A 111 -9.62 6.11 -10.68
C ALA A 111 -9.30 5.58 -9.27
N VAL A 112 -8.28 6.14 -8.62
CA VAL A 112 -7.93 5.81 -7.23
C VAL A 112 -9.07 6.13 -6.29
N ALA A 113 -9.58 7.36 -6.32
CA ALA A 113 -10.67 7.79 -5.45
C ALA A 113 -11.93 6.93 -5.63
N HIS A 114 -12.22 6.52 -6.87
CA HIS A 114 -13.32 5.62 -7.17
C HIS A 114 -13.12 4.25 -6.52
N PHE A 115 -11.96 3.60 -6.73
CA PHE A 115 -11.71 2.28 -6.15
C PHE A 115 -11.52 2.28 -4.64
N VAL A 116 -11.06 3.38 -4.03
CA VAL A 116 -11.12 3.55 -2.57
C VAL A 116 -12.57 3.54 -2.10
N LYS A 117 -13.44 4.31 -2.78
CA LYS A 117 -14.86 4.42 -2.42
C LYS A 117 -15.63 3.12 -2.63
N THR A 118 -15.35 2.40 -3.71
CA THR A 118 -16.02 1.12 -4.01
C THR A 118 -15.39 -0.04 -3.26
N ASN A 119 -14.25 0.15 -2.59
CA ASN A 119 -13.45 -0.93 -2.01
C ASN A 119 -13.02 -1.95 -3.09
N GLY A 120 -12.33 -1.45 -4.12
CA GLY A 120 -11.75 -2.24 -5.20
C GLY A 120 -12.68 -2.48 -6.40
N LEU A 121 -12.34 -3.50 -7.18
CA LEU A 121 -13.05 -3.85 -8.42
C LEU A 121 -14.37 -4.57 -8.13
N HIS A 122 -15.48 -3.97 -8.56
CA HIS A 122 -16.81 -4.59 -8.47
C HIS A 122 -17.36 -4.91 -9.86
N THR A 123 -17.95 -6.10 -10.05
CA THR A 123 -18.50 -6.50 -11.36
C THR A 123 -19.72 -5.69 -11.80
N SER A 124 -20.45 -5.12 -10.85
CA SER A 124 -21.60 -4.24 -11.09
C SER A 124 -21.21 -2.78 -11.34
N ASP A 125 -19.94 -2.43 -11.21
CA ASP A 125 -19.44 -1.07 -11.42
C ASP A 125 -19.30 -0.79 -12.93
N PRO A 126 -20.05 0.19 -13.48
CA PRO A 126 -19.98 0.51 -14.90
C PRO A 126 -18.61 1.07 -15.32
N ASP A 127 -17.90 1.73 -14.41
CA ASP A 127 -16.65 2.45 -14.70
C ASP A 127 -15.42 1.57 -14.46
N ARG A 128 -15.61 0.37 -13.91
CA ARG A 128 -14.56 -0.61 -13.55
C ARG A 128 -13.49 -0.75 -14.65
N SER A 129 -13.94 -0.98 -15.88
CA SER A 129 -13.05 -1.28 -17.01
C SER A 129 -12.30 -0.05 -17.50
N GLN A 130 -12.87 1.15 -17.35
CA GLN A 130 -12.19 2.40 -17.67
C GLN A 130 -11.11 2.68 -16.62
N PHE A 131 -11.48 2.72 -15.35
CA PHE A 131 -10.55 3.07 -14.27
C PHE A 131 -9.43 2.05 -14.08
N SER A 132 -9.70 0.75 -14.24
CA SER A 132 -8.63 -0.26 -14.21
C SER A 132 -7.61 -0.05 -15.33
N ARG A 133 -8.06 0.27 -16.55
CA ARG A 133 -7.14 0.58 -17.66
C ARG A 133 -6.33 1.84 -17.42
N THR A 134 -6.97 2.89 -16.90
CA THR A 134 -6.26 4.14 -16.54
C THR A 134 -5.12 3.86 -15.56
N LEU A 135 -5.38 3.08 -14.50
CA LEU A 135 -4.34 2.69 -13.53
C LEU A 135 -3.24 1.83 -14.15
N ASN A 136 -3.59 0.78 -14.88
CA ASN A 136 -2.61 -0.14 -15.46
C ASN A 136 -1.70 0.57 -16.48
N ASN A 137 -2.28 1.37 -17.37
CA ASN A 137 -1.51 2.12 -18.36
C ASN A 137 -0.55 3.11 -17.71
N TRP A 138 -0.95 3.73 -16.60
CA TRP A 138 -0.08 4.62 -15.86
C TRP A 138 1.06 3.86 -15.16
N VAL A 139 0.78 2.72 -14.53
CA VAL A 139 1.82 1.86 -13.93
C VAL A 139 2.84 1.43 -15.00
N GLU A 140 2.39 1.00 -16.18
CA GLU A 140 3.29 0.61 -17.28
C GLU A 140 4.21 1.76 -17.73
N GLN A 141 3.73 3.00 -17.71
CA GLN A 141 4.54 4.19 -18.01
C GLN A 141 5.57 4.49 -16.92
N GLN A 142 5.21 4.27 -15.65
CA GLN A 142 6.12 4.47 -14.53
C GLN A 142 7.15 3.33 -14.41
N CYS A 143 6.74 2.12 -14.79
CA CYS A 143 7.41 0.85 -14.52
C CYS A 143 7.48 -0.06 -15.76
N PRO A 144 8.21 0.34 -16.81
CA PRO A 144 8.34 -0.47 -18.00
C PRO A 144 9.15 -1.73 -17.68
N VAL A 145 8.59 -2.86 -18.08
CA VAL A 145 9.30 -4.14 -18.09
C VAL A 145 10.42 -4.07 -19.13
N GLN A 146 11.67 -4.12 -18.68
CA GLN A 146 12.81 -4.31 -19.56
C GLN A 146 12.61 -5.63 -20.32
N GLN A 147 12.27 -5.55 -21.61
CA GLN A 147 12.23 -6.76 -22.43
C GLN A 147 13.65 -7.31 -22.53
N PRO A 148 13.86 -8.63 -22.38
CA PRO A 148 15.18 -9.20 -22.60
C PRO A 148 15.59 -8.87 -24.04
N GLU A 149 16.72 -8.18 -24.21
CA GLU A 149 17.27 -7.87 -25.51
C GLU A 149 17.36 -9.17 -26.34
N LYS A 150 16.70 -9.19 -27.51
CA LYS A 150 16.83 -10.30 -28.44
C LYS A 150 18.29 -10.39 -28.85
N LYS A 151 19.03 -11.33 -28.25
CA LYS A 151 20.42 -11.62 -28.60
C LYS A 151 20.48 -11.91 -30.11
N PRO A 152 21.24 -11.14 -30.92
CA PRO A 152 21.36 -11.41 -32.34
C PRO A 152 22.01 -12.79 -32.54
N LYS A 153 21.47 -13.53 -33.52
CA LYS A 153 21.90 -14.89 -33.89
C LYS A 153 23.17 -14.85 -34.72
#